data_AF-A0A563D0N4-F1
#
_entry.id   AF-A0A563D0N4-F1
#
_cell.length_a   1.000
_cell.length_b   1.000
_cell.length_c   1.000
_cell.angle_alpha   90.00
_cell.angle_beta   90.00
_cell.angle_gamma   90.00
#
_symmetry.space_group_name_H-M   'P 1'
#
loop_
_entity.id
_entity.type
_entity.pdbx_description
1 polymer ?
#
loop_
_entity_poly.entity_id
_entity_poly.type
_entity_poly.pdbx_seq_one_letter_code
_entity_poly.pdbx_strand_id
1 'polypeptide(L)'
;MKKLTLLIVASVGVVGLLGLYNVTNSSVANAATTANSKLSQTINPGVLSTDIRDSTNSLVNNPTFTMGATTVSSSLGSGTGVFGNNDNRIYAENPGAADNGWTLTLNVATPGTGVWSAGGGKQYKYNGTINEGRLTVNPAGGTVTPVIGAAAGITKGTSTTFSGTSPVTLMSASATASKVWAGYITNTSLAQTIPAGQAAGTYVLPMVQTITAL
;
A
#
# COMPACT_ATOMS: atom_id res chain seq x y z
N MET A 1 -71.01 10.12 72.86
CA MET A 1 -72.14 10.94 72.36
C MET A 1 -71.63 12.35 72.05
N LYS A 2 -72.03 12.91 70.89
CA LYS A 2 -71.82 14.30 70.39
C LYS A 2 -70.41 14.59 69.84
N LYS A 3 -70.18 14.52 68.51
CA LYS A 3 -70.45 15.46 67.36
C LYS A 3 -69.16 16.22 67.00
N LEU A 4 -68.47 15.83 65.90
CA LEU A 4 -68.33 16.55 64.61
C LEU A 4 -67.61 17.92 64.76
N THR A 5 -66.51 18.23 64.07
CA THR A 5 -66.54 18.64 62.65
C THR A 5 -65.13 18.78 62.08
N LEU A 6 -64.93 18.21 60.88
CA LEU A 6 -63.79 18.39 59.99
C LEU A 6 -63.91 19.76 59.30
N LEU A 7 -62.88 20.62 59.40
CA LEU A 7 -62.75 21.79 58.53
C LEU A 7 -61.49 21.63 57.67
N ILE A 8 -61.71 21.34 56.40
CA ILE A 8 -60.70 21.40 55.36
C ILE A 8 -60.53 22.88 55.01
N VAL A 9 -59.40 23.47 55.37
CA VAL A 9 -58.94 24.72 54.76
C VAL A 9 -57.86 24.33 53.77
N ALA A 10 -58.24 24.31 52.50
CA ALA A 10 -57.30 24.33 51.39
C ALA A 10 -56.72 25.74 51.29
N SER A 11 -55.48 25.92 51.71
CA SER A 11 -54.63 27.01 51.25
C SER A 11 -53.45 26.41 50.51
N VAL A 12 -53.50 26.57 49.20
CA VAL A 12 -52.51 26.16 48.22
C VAL A 12 -51.19 26.83 48.54
N GLY A 13 -50.16 26.00 48.71
CA GLY A 13 -48.78 26.44 48.94
C GLY A 13 -47.94 25.32 49.52
N VAL A 14 -47.96 24.14 48.89
CA VAL A 14 -47.08 23.01 49.29
C VAL A 14 -45.64 23.37 48.91
N VAL A 15 -44.99 24.11 49.78
CA VAL A 15 -43.55 24.00 49.97
C VAL A 15 -43.34 22.74 50.82
N GLY A 16 -42.61 21.77 50.25
CA GLY A 16 -41.96 20.72 51.04
C GLY A 16 -42.68 19.38 51.13
N LEU A 17 -42.82 18.66 50.03
CA LEU A 17 -42.79 17.19 50.04
C LEU A 17 -41.81 16.66 48.98
N LEU A 18 -40.60 17.22 48.98
CA LEU A 18 -39.41 16.51 48.51
C LEU A 18 -38.96 15.60 49.65
N GLY A 19 -39.11 14.28 49.52
CA GLY A 19 -38.25 13.41 50.34
C GLY A 19 -38.63 11.95 50.57
N LEU A 20 -39.90 11.52 50.41
CA LEU A 20 -40.28 10.22 51.03
C LEU A 20 -41.07 9.22 50.18
N TYR A 21 -40.92 9.23 48.85
CA TYR A 21 -41.47 8.14 48.01
C TYR A 21 -40.45 7.42 47.10
N ASN A 22 -39.19 7.85 47.08
CA ASN A 22 -38.17 7.23 46.22
C ASN A 22 -37.28 6.20 46.93
N VAL A 23 -37.66 5.74 48.13
CA VAL A 23 -36.77 4.90 48.98
C VAL A 23 -36.92 3.40 48.72
N THR A 24 -37.84 2.95 47.88
CA THR A 24 -37.99 1.50 47.62
C THR A 24 -38.08 1.21 46.12
N ASN A 25 -36.93 0.89 45.52
CA ASN A 25 -36.78 0.32 44.19
C ASN A 25 -37.08 1.24 43.00
N SER A 26 -36.11 2.07 42.65
CA SER A 26 -35.65 2.20 41.25
C SER A 26 -34.43 3.11 41.24
N SER A 27 -33.34 2.65 40.63
CA SER A 27 -32.26 3.52 40.19
C SER A 27 -32.86 4.54 39.20
N VAL A 28 -33.31 5.69 39.69
CA VAL A 28 -33.84 6.77 38.85
C VAL A 28 -32.67 7.41 38.10
N ALA A 29 -32.47 6.97 36.86
CA ALA A 29 -31.57 7.61 35.92
C ALA A 29 -32.21 8.92 35.43
N ASN A 30 -31.58 10.04 35.76
CA ASN A 30 -32.01 11.37 35.30
C ASN A 30 -31.13 11.79 34.12
N ALA A 31 -31.70 11.88 32.92
CA ALA A 31 -31.03 12.46 31.75
C ALA A 31 -31.45 13.94 31.61
N ALA A 32 -30.48 14.84 31.47
CA ALA A 32 -30.78 16.26 31.25
C ALA A 32 -31.35 16.49 29.84
N THR A 33 -32.55 17.03 29.75
CA THR A 33 -33.28 17.29 28.48
C THR A 33 -32.64 18.36 27.60
N THR A 34 -31.63 19.07 28.13
CA THR A 34 -30.86 20.12 27.45
C THR A 34 -29.37 19.81 27.33
N ALA A 35 -28.87 18.69 27.87
CA ALA A 35 -27.47 18.32 27.78
C ALA A 35 -27.19 17.58 26.46
N ASN A 36 -26.79 18.33 25.43
CA ASN A 36 -26.35 17.76 24.15
C ASN A 36 -24.83 17.51 24.20
N SER A 37 -24.43 16.29 24.53
CA SER A 37 -23.01 15.90 24.50
C SER A 37 -22.60 15.52 23.08
N LYS A 38 -21.47 16.04 22.59
CA LYS A 38 -20.91 15.69 21.28
C LYS A 38 -19.52 15.10 21.45
N LEU A 39 -19.27 13.98 20.80
CA LEU A 39 -17.92 13.46 20.60
C LEU A 39 -17.38 14.03 19.28
N SER A 40 -16.12 14.49 19.30
CA SER A 40 -15.42 14.95 18.10
C SER A 40 -14.18 14.10 17.90
N GLN A 41 -13.94 13.71 16.64
CA GLN A 41 -12.75 12.99 16.23
C GLN A 41 -12.24 13.60 14.93
N THR A 42 -10.93 13.82 14.86
CA THR A 42 -10.23 14.24 13.65
C THR A 42 -9.40 13.07 13.15
N ILE A 43 -9.52 12.74 11.86
CA ILE A 43 -8.70 11.72 11.18
C ILE A 43 -7.93 12.46 10.08
N ASN A 44 -6.60 12.41 10.17
CA ASN A 44 -5.71 13.03 9.19
C ASN A 44 -5.29 11.98 8.13
N PRO A 45 -4.90 12.42 6.92
CA PRO A 45 -4.26 11.53 5.95
C PRO A 45 -3.01 10.85 6.51
N GLY A 46 -2.77 9.62 6.06
CA GLY A 46 -1.52 8.91 6.32
C GLY A 46 -0.40 9.32 5.34
N VAL A 47 0.63 8.48 5.23
CA VAL A 47 1.77 8.73 4.32
C VAL A 47 1.64 7.84 3.09
N LEU A 48 1.94 8.39 1.92
CA LEU A 48 2.09 7.59 0.69
C LEU A 48 3.32 6.69 0.81
N SER A 49 3.15 5.37 0.68
CA SER A 49 4.25 4.42 0.88
C SER A 49 4.21 3.27 -0.11
N THR A 50 5.37 2.64 -0.28
CA THR A 50 5.55 1.39 -1.04
C THR A 50 6.49 0.48 -0.27
N ASP A 51 6.21 -0.82 -0.31
CA ASP A 51 7.01 -1.86 0.28
C ASP A 51 6.75 -3.19 -0.46
N ILE A 52 7.43 -4.26 -0.05
CA ILE A 52 7.20 -5.60 -0.57
C ILE A 52 6.61 -6.44 0.54
N ARG A 53 5.44 -7.06 0.29
CA ARG A 53 4.71 -7.83 1.29
C ARG A 53 4.48 -9.27 0.86
N ASP A 54 4.44 -10.18 1.81
CA ASP A 54 4.13 -11.57 1.54
C ASP A 54 2.61 -11.83 1.39
N SER A 55 2.25 -13.10 1.32
CA SER A 55 0.87 -13.53 1.15
C SER A 55 -0.03 -13.19 2.34
N THR A 56 0.57 -13.03 3.52
CA THR A 56 -0.06 -12.65 4.80
C THR A 56 -0.09 -11.14 5.04
N ASN A 57 0.40 -10.34 4.07
CA ASN A 57 0.55 -8.88 4.16
C ASN A 57 1.64 -8.44 5.16
N SER A 58 2.62 -9.30 5.44
CA SER A 58 3.79 -8.96 6.26
C SER A 58 4.93 -8.41 5.40
N LEU A 59 5.71 -7.47 5.93
CA LEU A 59 6.88 -6.90 5.24
C LEU A 59 7.94 -7.97 4.96
N VAL A 60 8.40 -8.04 3.71
CA VAL A 60 9.52 -8.91 3.30
C VAL A 60 10.82 -8.11 3.33
N ASN A 61 11.73 -8.52 4.21
CA ASN A 61 13.07 -7.94 4.28
C ASN A 61 13.99 -8.58 3.24
N ASN A 62 14.74 -7.75 2.49
CA ASN A 62 15.67 -8.19 1.44
C ASN A 62 15.03 -9.11 0.39
N PRO A 63 13.93 -8.70 -0.26
CA PRO A 63 13.24 -9.52 -1.23
C PRO A 63 14.12 -9.82 -2.44
N THR A 64 14.07 -11.06 -2.92
CA THR A 64 14.83 -11.53 -4.08
C THR A 64 13.91 -12.01 -5.17
N PHE A 65 14.19 -11.61 -6.41
CA PHE A 65 13.45 -12.04 -7.60
C PHE A 65 14.38 -12.80 -8.53
N THR A 66 14.16 -14.11 -8.67
CA THR A 66 15.04 -14.98 -9.45
C THR A 66 14.75 -14.86 -10.93
N MET A 67 15.81 -14.72 -11.73
CA MET A 67 15.79 -14.96 -13.17
C MET A 67 16.08 -16.44 -13.43
N GLY A 68 15.47 -17.01 -14.46
CA GLY A 68 15.72 -18.38 -14.91
C GLY A 68 17.19 -18.60 -15.22
N ALA A 69 17.71 -19.75 -14.79
CA ALA A 69 19.10 -20.12 -15.05
C ALA A 69 19.34 -20.37 -16.53
N THR A 70 20.53 -20.00 -17.01
CA THR A 70 20.96 -20.21 -18.40
C THR A 70 22.34 -20.85 -18.43
N THR A 71 22.65 -21.60 -19.48
CA THR A 71 23.99 -22.14 -19.73
C THR A 71 24.87 -21.13 -20.46
N VAL A 72 26.18 -21.15 -20.19
CA VAL A 72 27.15 -20.37 -20.97
C VAL A 72 27.04 -20.73 -22.44
N SER A 73 27.09 -19.73 -23.32
CA SER A 73 26.97 -19.89 -24.77
C SER A 73 27.89 -18.92 -25.50
N SER A 74 28.38 -19.31 -26.68
CA SER A 74 29.07 -18.42 -27.62
C SER A 74 28.11 -17.54 -28.43
N SER A 75 26.80 -17.75 -28.28
CA SER A 75 25.73 -16.94 -28.86
C SER A 75 25.02 -16.14 -27.77
N LEU A 76 24.23 -15.15 -28.17
CA LEU A 76 23.41 -14.38 -27.24
C LEU A 76 22.43 -15.30 -26.49
N GLY A 77 22.38 -15.12 -25.16
CA GLY A 77 21.44 -15.81 -24.30
C GLY A 77 20.24 -14.93 -23.94
N SER A 78 19.22 -15.56 -23.35
CA SER A 78 18.09 -14.86 -22.75
C SER A 78 17.73 -15.48 -21.40
N GLY A 79 17.55 -14.63 -20.39
CA GLY A 79 17.01 -15.00 -19.09
C GLY A 79 15.65 -14.34 -18.89
N THR A 80 14.69 -15.08 -18.36
CA THR A 80 13.35 -14.56 -18.03
C THR A 80 13.10 -14.66 -16.54
N GLY A 81 12.28 -13.77 -16.00
CA GLY A 81 11.91 -13.79 -14.59
C GLY A 81 10.62 -13.05 -14.36
N VAL A 82 10.22 -12.98 -13.09
CA VAL A 82 9.02 -12.27 -12.67
C VAL A 82 9.36 -11.37 -11.50
N PHE A 83 9.04 -10.08 -11.63
CA PHE A 83 9.04 -9.12 -10.55
C PHE A 83 7.65 -9.09 -9.91
N GLY A 84 7.59 -9.39 -8.62
CA GLY A 84 6.34 -9.51 -7.90
C GLY A 84 5.71 -10.89 -8.01
N ASN A 85 5.62 -11.62 -6.89
CA ASN A 85 4.86 -12.88 -6.78
C ASN A 85 4.04 -12.87 -5.48
N ASN A 86 3.38 -13.98 -5.15
CA ASN A 86 2.50 -14.00 -3.97
C ASN A 86 3.27 -13.88 -2.63
N ASP A 87 4.53 -14.27 -2.61
CA ASP A 87 5.42 -14.17 -1.43
C ASP A 87 6.19 -12.85 -1.41
N ASN A 88 6.18 -12.10 -2.50
CA ASN A 88 6.86 -10.82 -2.68
C ASN A 88 5.99 -9.90 -3.53
N ARG A 89 4.85 -9.45 -3.01
CA ARG A 89 3.91 -8.56 -3.69
C ARG A 89 4.43 -7.13 -3.66
N ILE A 90 4.38 -6.42 -4.78
CA ILE A 90 4.85 -5.04 -4.87
C ILE A 90 3.71 -4.12 -4.45
N TYR A 91 3.74 -3.62 -3.22
CA TYR A 91 2.61 -2.96 -2.57
C TYR A 91 2.72 -1.43 -2.67
N ALA A 92 1.58 -0.76 -2.82
CA ALA A 92 1.45 0.69 -2.66
C ALA A 92 0.25 1.03 -1.78
N GLU A 93 0.42 2.05 -0.96
CA GLU A 93 -0.57 2.49 0.00
C GLU A 93 -0.66 4.02 -0.02
N ASN A 94 -1.85 4.53 -0.30
CA ASN A 94 -2.19 5.95 -0.27
C ASN A 94 -3.35 6.16 0.72
N PRO A 95 -3.06 6.53 1.98
CA PRO A 95 -4.09 6.83 2.97
C PRO A 95 -4.61 8.27 2.86
N GLY A 96 -4.85 8.77 1.63
CA GLY A 96 -5.38 10.12 1.37
C GLY A 96 -4.34 11.24 1.25
N ALA A 97 -3.05 10.92 1.07
CA ALA A 97 -1.99 11.93 0.94
C ALA A 97 -1.73 12.37 -0.52
N ALA A 98 -2.11 11.54 -1.49
CA ALA A 98 -1.79 11.73 -2.91
C ALA A 98 -3.04 11.76 -3.78
N ASP A 99 -3.94 12.71 -3.51
CA ASP A 99 -5.27 12.78 -4.13
C ASP A 99 -5.24 13.17 -5.61
N ASN A 100 -4.20 13.83 -6.09
CA ASN A 100 -4.02 14.14 -7.52
C ASN A 100 -3.46 12.95 -8.31
N GLY A 101 -3.11 11.85 -7.61
CA GLY A 101 -2.49 10.66 -8.18
C GLY A 101 -1.10 10.41 -7.62
N TRP A 102 -0.55 9.27 -8.00
CA TRP A 102 0.80 8.85 -7.63
C TRP A 102 1.37 7.91 -8.70
N THR A 103 2.68 7.75 -8.71
CA THR A 103 3.36 6.79 -9.60
C THR A 103 4.33 5.95 -8.81
N LEU A 104 4.24 4.63 -8.97
CA LEU A 104 5.19 3.65 -8.47
C LEU A 104 6.13 3.23 -9.60
N THR A 105 7.43 3.37 -9.36
CA THR A 105 8.48 3.09 -10.34
C THR A 105 9.51 2.10 -9.82
N LEU A 106 10.24 1.46 -10.74
CA LEU A 106 11.35 0.55 -10.49
C LEU A 106 12.59 1.04 -11.24
N ASN A 107 13.73 1.10 -10.56
CA ASN A 107 15.02 1.37 -11.19
C ASN A 107 16.11 0.47 -10.62
N VAL A 108 17.27 0.45 -11.27
CA VAL A 108 18.50 -0.09 -10.66
C VAL A 108 18.95 0.84 -9.55
N ALA A 109 19.48 0.30 -8.45
CA ALA A 109 19.93 1.08 -7.29
C ALA A 109 20.97 2.14 -7.63
N THR A 110 21.77 1.91 -8.68
CA THR A 110 22.70 2.88 -9.25
C THR A 110 22.34 3.11 -10.73
N PRO A 111 21.42 4.05 -11.02
CA PRO A 111 21.00 4.33 -12.39
C PRO A 111 22.19 4.75 -13.26
N GLY A 112 22.20 4.28 -14.51
CA GLY A 112 23.21 4.58 -15.52
C GLY A 112 24.45 3.69 -15.46
N THR A 113 24.98 3.42 -14.26
CA THR A 113 26.28 2.75 -14.06
C THR A 113 26.21 1.41 -13.34
N GLY A 114 25.07 1.06 -12.74
CA GLY A 114 24.86 -0.27 -12.16
C GLY A 114 25.04 -1.39 -13.20
N VAL A 115 25.39 -2.58 -12.74
CA VAL A 115 25.63 -3.75 -13.59
C VAL A 115 25.12 -5.01 -12.91
N TRP A 116 24.77 -6.01 -13.71
CA TRP A 116 24.71 -7.37 -13.21
C TRP A 116 26.11 -7.77 -12.77
N SER A 117 26.29 -8.15 -11.51
CA SER A 117 27.62 -8.45 -10.95
C SER A 117 27.65 -9.79 -10.23
N ALA A 118 28.77 -10.49 -10.34
CA ALA A 118 29.05 -11.75 -9.65
C ALA A 118 30.46 -11.71 -9.04
N GLY A 119 30.75 -12.66 -8.12
CA GLY A 119 32.08 -12.77 -7.51
C GLY A 119 33.20 -12.90 -8.55
N GLY A 120 34.39 -12.39 -8.23
CA GLY A 120 35.55 -12.41 -9.14
C GLY A 120 35.52 -11.35 -10.25
N GLY A 121 34.80 -10.24 -10.04
CA GLY A 121 34.78 -9.09 -10.96
C GLY A 121 33.98 -9.29 -12.25
N LYS A 122 33.21 -10.39 -12.33
CA LYS A 122 32.38 -10.68 -13.49
C LYS A 122 31.18 -9.76 -13.53
N GLN A 123 30.93 -9.13 -14.67
CA GLN A 123 29.82 -8.20 -14.83
C GLN A 123 29.29 -8.13 -16.27
N TYR A 124 28.04 -7.66 -16.43
CA TYR A 124 27.47 -7.26 -17.71
C TYR A 124 26.35 -6.22 -17.54
N LYS A 125 25.97 -5.55 -18.64
CA LYS A 125 25.03 -4.42 -18.57
C LYS A 125 23.58 -4.88 -18.45
N TYR A 126 22.78 -4.06 -17.78
CA TYR A 126 21.31 -4.14 -17.84
C TYR A 126 20.73 -3.12 -18.84
N ASN A 127 21.50 -2.11 -19.22
CA ASN A 127 21.10 -0.96 -20.05
C ASN A 127 21.98 -0.80 -21.31
N GLY A 128 22.64 -1.87 -21.74
CA GLY A 128 23.47 -1.86 -22.94
C GLY A 128 22.68 -2.11 -24.22
N THR A 129 23.43 -2.26 -25.32
CA THR A 129 22.90 -2.86 -26.55
C THR A 129 22.54 -4.33 -26.34
N ILE A 130 21.91 -4.95 -27.33
CA ILE A 130 21.57 -6.39 -27.27
C ILE A 130 22.82 -7.26 -27.01
N ASN A 131 23.99 -6.86 -27.51
CA ASN A 131 25.25 -7.58 -27.34
C ASN A 131 25.92 -7.37 -25.97
N GLU A 132 25.64 -6.26 -25.29
CA GLU A 132 26.26 -5.93 -24.00
C GLU A 132 25.40 -6.31 -22.79
N GLY A 133 24.14 -6.66 -23.06
CA GLY A 133 23.16 -7.02 -22.07
C GLY A 133 22.13 -5.91 -21.88
N ARG A 134 20.86 -6.32 -21.86
CA ARG A 134 19.72 -5.40 -21.87
C ARG A 134 18.53 -6.01 -21.14
N LEU A 135 18.02 -5.31 -20.14
CA LEU A 135 16.89 -5.67 -19.30
C LEU A 135 15.63 -4.95 -19.78
N THR A 136 14.58 -5.72 -19.99
CA THR A 136 13.23 -5.25 -20.26
C THR A 136 12.33 -5.65 -19.10
N VAL A 137 11.56 -4.68 -18.61
CA VAL A 137 10.52 -4.87 -17.59
C VAL A 137 9.18 -4.64 -18.26
N ASN A 138 8.23 -5.56 -18.08
CA ASN A 138 6.90 -5.48 -18.68
C ASN A 138 5.79 -5.54 -17.63
N PRO A 139 5.40 -4.39 -17.05
CA PRO A 139 4.30 -4.31 -16.10
C PRO A 139 2.93 -4.49 -16.75
N ALA A 140 2.81 -4.31 -18.08
CA ALA A 140 1.54 -4.44 -18.78
C ALA A 140 0.97 -5.88 -18.68
N GLY A 141 1.84 -6.89 -18.58
CA GLY A 141 1.46 -8.28 -18.32
C GLY A 141 1.11 -8.59 -16.86
N GLY A 142 1.39 -7.67 -15.94
CA GLY A 142 1.15 -7.84 -14.51
C GLY A 142 -0.33 -7.78 -14.11
N THR A 143 -0.58 -8.18 -12.88
CA THR A 143 -1.91 -8.18 -12.24
C THR A 143 -1.91 -7.17 -11.10
N VAL A 144 -2.83 -6.19 -11.16
CA VAL A 144 -3.09 -5.26 -10.04
C VAL A 144 -4.23 -5.81 -9.21
N THR A 145 -4.04 -5.90 -7.90
CA THR A 145 -5.08 -6.33 -6.95
C THR A 145 -5.28 -5.25 -5.89
N PRO A 146 -6.40 -4.51 -5.93
CA PRO A 146 -6.80 -3.63 -4.84
C PRO A 146 -7.13 -4.44 -3.59
N VAL A 147 -6.70 -3.94 -2.44
CA VAL A 147 -7.07 -4.39 -1.10
C VAL A 147 -8.05 -3.38 -0.48
N ILE A 148 -7.80 -2.08 -0.69
CA ILE A 148 -8.68 -0.98 -0.30
C ILE A 148 -8.89 -0.08 -1.52
N GLY A 149 -10.13 0.38 -1.72
CA GLY A 149 -10.50 1.20 -2.86
C GLY A 149 -10.71 0.39 -4.14
N ALA A 150 -11.07 1.07 -5.22
CA ALA A 150 -11.35 0.44 -6.51
C ALA A 150 -10.09 0.37 -7.39
N ALA A 151 -10.11 -0.52 -8.39
CA ALA A 151 -9.08 -0.54 -9.45
C ALA A 151 -9.24 0.62 -10.45
N ALA A 152 -10.40 1.27 -10.50
CA ALA A 152 -10.66 2.39 -11.40
C ALA A 152 -9.67 3.54 -11.13
N GLY A 153 -9.07 4.07 -12.20
CA GLY A 153 -8.02 5.10 -12.10
C GLY A 153 -6.62 4.55 -11.82
N ILE A 154 -6.46 3.25 -11.58
CA ILE A 154 -5.15 2.59 -11.50
C ILE A 154 -4.75 2.05 -12.87
N THR A 155 -3.56 2.40 -13.35
CA THR A 155 -3.02 1.92 -14.62
C THR A 155 -1.68 1.22 -14.41
N LYS A 156 -1.38 0.25 -15.28
CA LYS A 156 -0.08 -0.43 -15.31
C LYS A 156 0.85 0.30 -16.27
N GLY A 157 2.15 0.24 -15.98
CA GLY A 157 3.16 0.70 -16.93
C GLY A 157 3.24 -0.17 -18.19
N THR A 158 3.99 0.30 -19.18
CA THR A 158 4.21 -0.39 -20.44
C THR A 158 5.53 -1.16 -20.44
N SER A 159 5.68 -2.09 -21.37
CA SER A 159 6.96 -2.78 -21.59
C SER A 159 8.06 -1.79 -21.93
N THR A 160 9.05 -1.69 -21.04
CA THR A 160 10.12 -0.72 -21.14
C THR A 160 11.46 -1.41 -20.98
N THR A 161 12.36 -1.16 -21.92
CA THR A 161 13.76 -1.56 -21.84
C THR A 161 14.56 -0.46 -21.16
N PHE A 162 15.38 -0.82 -20.17
CA PHE A 162 16.20 0.16 -19.48
C PHE A 162 17.19 0.84 -20.43
N SER A 163 17.19 2.17 -20.43
CA SER A 163 18.18 3.01 -21.10
C SER A 163 19.31 3.47 -20.16
N GLY A 164 19.14 3.28 -18.85
CA GLY A 164 20.14 3.55 -17.82
C GLY A 164 19.66 4.49 -16.73
N THR A 165 19.11 5.67 -17.06
CA THR A 165 18.77 6.67 -16.04
C THR A 165 17.30 6.65 -15.68
N SER A 166 16.42 6.50 -16.67
CA SER A 166 14.98 6.57 -16.46
C SER A 166 14.44 5.32 -15.78
N PRO A 167 13.62 5.46 -14.73
CA PRO A 167 12.96 4.33 -14.09
C PRO A 167 11.82 3.79 -14.97
N VAL A 168 11.42 2.55 -14.73
CA VAL A 168 10.23 1.95 -15.34
C VAL A 168 9.03 2.15 -14.42
N THR A 169 7.95 2.74 -14.91
CA THR A 169 6.67 2.80 -14.19
C THR A 169 6.11 1.39 -14.05
N LEU A 170 5.82 0.95 -12.82
CA LEU A 170 5.13 -0.31 -12.57
C LEU A 170 3.61 -0.11 -12.64
N MET A 171 3.11 0.86 -11.86
CA MET A 171 1.71 1.25 -11.85
C MET A 171 1.56 2.71 -11.38
N SER A 172 0.45 3.34 -11.77
CA SER A 172 0.11 4.72 -11.40
C SER A 172 -1.36 4.83 -11.00
N ALA A 173 -1.67 5.83 -10.20
CA ALA A 173 -3.03 6.30 -9.95
C ALA A 173 -3.26 7.67 -10.58
N SER A 174 -4.40 7.85 -11.23
CA SER A 174 -4.88 9.17 -11.67
C SER A 174 -5.58 9.91 -10.54
N ALA A 175 -5.89 11.20 -10.75
CA ALA A 175 -6.72 11.99 -9.85
C ALA A 175 -8.16 11.42 -9.65
N THR A 176 -8.61 10.52 -10.53
CA THR A 176 -9.91 9.85 -10.44
C THR A 176 -9.89 8.54 -9.65
N ALA A 177 -8.70 8.07 -9.23
CA ALA A 177 -8.57 6.90 -8.37
C ALA A 177 -9.15 7.17 -6.96
N SER A 178 -9.41 6.09 -6.21
CA SER A 178 -9.81 6.19 -4.80
C SER A 178 -8.76 6.98 -4.01
N LYS A 179 -9.22 7.96 -3.21
CA LYS A 179 -8.34 8.82 -2.39
C LYS A 179 -7.63 8.05 -1.29
N VAL A 180 -8.36 7.12 -0.67
CA VAL A 180 -7.80 6.06 0.16
C VAL A 180 -7.71 4.79 -0.68
N TRP A 181 -6.50 4.33 -0.95
CA TRP A 181 -6.25 3.16 -1.77
C TRP A 181 -5.07 2.36 -1.23
N ALA A 182 -5.18 1.04 -1.28
CA ALA A 182 -4.09 0.13 -0.98
C ALA A 182 -4.19 -1.10 -1.87
N GLY A 183 -3.06 -1.62 -2.31
CA GLY A 183 -3.04 -2.78 -3.21
C GLY A 183 -1.65 -3.06 -3.74
N TYR A 184 -1.56 -4.02 -4.64
CA TYR A 184 -0.28 -4.47 -5.14
C TYR A 184 -0.32 -4.85 -6.62
N ILE A 185 0.87 -4.87 -7.22
CA ILE A 185 1.11 -5.46 -8.54
C ILE A 185 1.99 -6.72 -8.42
N THR A 186 1.61 -7.78 -9.13
CA THR A 186 2.40 -9.01 -9.28
C THR A 186 2.55 -9.38 -10.75
N ASN A 187 3.36 -10.40 -11.04
CA ASN A 187 3.51 -10.98 -12.38
C ASN A 187 4.04 -9.99 -13.43
N THR A 188 4.86 -9.02 -13.02
CA THR A 188 5.57 -8.13 -13.96
C THR A 188 6.71 -8.91 -14.60
N SER A 189 6.62 -9.18 -15.90
CA SER A 189 7.63 -10.00 -16.58
C SER A 189 8.95 -9.27 -16.72
N LEU A 190 10.05 -10.00 -16.52
CA LEU A 190 11.42 -9.55 -16.75
C LEU A 190 12.05 -10.35 -17.89
N ALA A 191 12.76 -9.68 -18.78
CA ALA A 191 13.53 -10.31 -19.85
C ALA A 191 14.90 -9.66 -19.96
N GLN A 192 15.96 -10.44 -19.77
CA GLN A 192 17.34 -10.01 -19.87
C GLN A 192 17.99 -10.68 -21.08
N THR A 193 18.57 -9.90 -21.98
CA THR A 193 19.54 -10.43 -22.95
C THR A 193 20.89 -10.64 -22.26
N ILE A 194 21.49 -11.80 -22.42
CA ILE A 194 22.77 -12.15 -21.82
C ILE A 194 23.84 -12.12 -22.93
N PRO A 195 24.96 -11.39 -22.76
CA PRO A 195 26.05 -11.37 -23.73
C PRO A 195 26.59 -12.76 -24.05
N ALA A 196 27.01 -12.96 -25.30
CA ALA A 196 27.77 -14.14 -25.70
C ALA A 196 29.07 -14.23 -24.88
N GLY A 197 29.40 -15.44 -24.42
CA GLY A 197 30.59 -15.71 -23.62
C GLY A 197 30.49 -15.26 -22.17
N GLN A 198 29.32 -14.81 -21.67
CA GLN A 198 29.18 -14.44 -20.26
C GLN A 198 29.55 -15.62 -19.37
N ALA A 199 30.58 -15.42 -18.54
CA ALA A 199 31.11 -16.48 -17.68
C ALA A 199 30.06 -16.96 -16.67
N ALA A 200 30.11 -18.26 -16.32
CA ALA A 200 29.20 -18.84 -15.34
C ALA A 200 29.30 -18.14 -13.97
N GLY A 201 28.16 -17.96 -13.30
CA GLY A 201 28.08 -17.38 -11.96
C GLY A 201 26.67 -16.94 -11.61
N THR A 202 26.45 -16.63 -10.34
CA THR A 202 25.21 -16.02 -9.86
C THR A 202 25.37 -14.51 -9.91
N TYR A 203 24.73 -13.87 -10.89
CA TYR A 203 24.76 -12.42 -11.05
C TYR A 203 23.59 -11.78 -10.31
N VAL A 204 23.85 -10.66 -9.66
CA VAL A 204 22.86 -9.87 -8.93
C VAL A 204 22.84 -8.45 -9.48
N LEU A 205 21.63 -7.89 -9.64
CA LEU A 205 21.39 -6.50 -9.98
C LEU A 205 20.49 -5.89 -8.89
N PRO A 206 21.02 -5.01 -8.03
CA PRO A 206 20.22 -4.34 -7.01
C PRO A 206 19.18 -3.42 -7.65
N MET A 207 17.93 -3.51 -7.20
CA MET A 207 16.79 -2.73 -7.70
C MET A 207 16.15 -1.93 -6.56
N VAL A 208 15.57 -0.78 -6.88
CA VAL A 208 14.88 0.11 -5.93
C VAL A 208 13.52 0.50 -6.49
N GLN A 209 12.51 0.49 -5.62
CA GLN A 209 11.19 1.02 -5.90
C GLN A 209 11.04 2.41 -5.32
N THR A 210 10.35 3.28 -6.04
CA THR A 210 10.03 4.64 -5.57
C THR A 210 8.60 4.96 -5.90
N ILE A 211 7.84 5.41 -4.89
CA ILE A 211 6.50 5.95 -5.06
C ILE A 211 6.52 7.46 -4.86
N THR A 212 5.86 8.20 -5.76
CA THR A 212 5.85 9.66 -5.74
C THR A 212 4.44 10.17 -6.00
N ALA A 213 3.99 11.16 -5.22
CA ALA A 213 2.74 11.87 -5.46
C ALA A 213 2.85 12.78 -6.70
N LEU A 214 1.72 13.04 -7.37
CA LEU A 214 1.62 13.90 -8.56
C LEU A 214 1.10 15.31 -8.23
#